data_AF-A0A0W1DSW3-F1
#
_entry.id   AF-A0A0W1DSW3-F1
#
_cell.length_a   1.000
_cell.length_b   1.000
_cell.length_c   1.000
_cell.angle_alpha   90.00
_cell.angle_beta   90.00
_cell.angle_gamma   90.00
#
_symmetry.space_group_name_H-M   'P 1'
#
loop_
_entity.id
_entity.type
_entity.pdbx_description
1 polymer ?
#
loop_
_entity_poly.entity_id
_entity_poly.type
_entity_poly.pdbx_seq_one_letter_code
_entity_poly.pdbx_strand_id
1 'polypeptide(L)'
;MTRILSALAAVALLASPAAFAAETTAAVDRTPPPKTPSLMTPTEIKAYNEGLPPTHPYYIKCRKSVEIGSLVKKNRVCHTNADWKIALEKGATSARETAEAMTSKAGTSN
;
A
#
# COMPACT_ATOMS: atom_id res chain seq x y z
N MET A 1 33.68 -49.97 24.55
CA MET A 1 33.58 -49.17 23.30
C MET A 1 33.52 -47.71 23.69
N THR A 2 34.68 -47.06 23.72
CA THR A 2 34.91 -45.67 24.12
C THR A 2 34.52 -44.75 22.96
N ARG A 3 33.51 -43.90 23.12
CA ARG A 3 33.21 -42.84 22.14
C ARG A 3 33.87 -41.53 22.56
N ILE A 4 34.72 -41.09 21.65
CA ILE A 4 35.61 -39.94 21.71
C ILE A 4 34.81 -38.63 21.69
N LEU A 5 35.27 -37.68 22.50
CA LEU A 5 34.84 -36.29 22.55
C LEU A 5 34.98 -35.61 21.18
N SER A 6 33.94 -34.90 20.75
CA SER A 6 34.06 -33.82 19.78
C SER A 6 33.55 -32.53 20.42
N ALA A 7 34.49 -31.69 20.84
CA ALA A 7 34.24 -30.31 21.20
C ALA A 7 34.01 -29.48 19.94
N LEU A 8 32.93 -28.70 19.90
CA LEU A 8 32.76 -27.58 18.98
C LEU A 8 32.30 -26.38 19.81
N ALA A 9 33.24 -25.46 20.00
CA ALA A 9 32.99 -24.10 20.47
C ALA A 9 32.49 -23.26 19.30
N ALA A 10 31.52 -22.37 19.53
CA ALA A 10 31.55 -20.98 19.05
C ALA A 10 30.28 -20.22 19.47
N VAL A 11 30.53 -19.07 20.07
CA VAL A 11 29.61 -18.02 20.51
C VAL A 11 28.78 -17.49 19.33
N ALA A 12 27.45 -17.41 19.49
CA ALA A 12 26.58 -16.62 18.63
C ALA A 12 26.02 -15.44 19.42
N LEU A 13 26.20 -14.25 18.83
CA LEU A 13 26.03 -12.95 19.43
C LEU A 13 24.59 -12.63 19.86
N LEU A 14 24.53 -11.78 20.88
CA LEU A 14 23.39 -11.02 21.37
C LEU A 14 22.52 -10.48 20.22
N ALA A 15 21.30 -10.99 20.07
CA ALA A 15 20.24 -10.33 19.31
C ALA A 15 19.47 -9.42 20.28
N SER A 16 19.92 -8.17 20.43
CA SER A 16 19.09 -7.12 21.03
C SER A 16 17.85 -6.91 20.15
N PRO A 17 16.62 -6.95 20.70
CA PRO A 17 15.47 -6.45 19.99
C PRO A 17 15.67 -4.94 19.81
N ALA A 18 15.86 -4.51 18.56
CA ALA A 18 15.75 -3.12 18.20
C ALA A 18 14.35 -2.67 18.63
N ALA A 19 14.29 -1.82 19.65
CA ALA A 19 13.08 -1.11 20.02
C ALA A 19 12.69 -0.27 18.80
N PHE A 20 11.68 -0.73 18.05
CA PHE A 20 10.95 0.15 17.15
C PHE A 20 10.31 1.21 18.03
N ALA A 21 10.96 2.38 18.09
CA ALA A 21 10.31 3.60 18.51
C ALA A 21 9.15 3.81 17.54
N ALA A 22 7.97 3.34 17.92
CA ALA A 22 6.73 3.77 17.36
C ALA A 22 6.60 5.25 17.72
N GLU A 23 7.08 6.13 16.85
CA GLU A 23 6.57 7.49 16.80
C GLU A 23 5.09 7.36 16.48
N THR A 24 4.27 7.31 17.54
CA THR A 24 2.88 7.72 17.49
C THR A 24 2.91 9.18 17.06
N THR A 25 2.94 9.39 15.75
CA THR A 25 2.53 10.64 15.15
C THR A 25 1.09 10.81 15.60
N ALA A 26 0.90 11.72 16.55
CA ALA A 26 -0.42 12.12 17.02
C ALA A 26 -1.30 12.30 15.78
N ALA A 27 -2.35 11.49 15.68
CA ALA A 27 -3.30 11.60 14.60
C ALA A 27 -3.85 13.03 14.65
N VAL A 28 -3.44 13.86 13.69
CA VAL A 28 -4.07 15.16 13.49
C VAL A 28 -5.51 14.84 13.11
N ASP A 29 -6.43 15.00 14.05
CA ASP A 29 -7.86 14.82 13.80
C ASP A 29 -8.27 15.82 12.70
N ARG A 30 -8.38 15.30 11.48
CA ARG A 30 -8.65 16.08 10.28
C ARG A 30 -9.94 15.56 9.67
N THR A 31 -10.84 16.46 9.32
CA THR A 31 -12.07 16.10 8.60
C THR A 31 -11.74 15.51 7.22
N PRO A 32 -12.49 14.49 6.76
CA PRO A 32 -12.38 14.00 5.38
C PRO A 32 -12.48 15.12 4.34
N PRO A 33 -11.87 14.94 3.15
CA PRO A 33 -11.98 15.92 2.08
C PRO A 33 -13.45 16.20 1.71
N PRO A 34 -13.83 17.46 1.45
CA PRO A 34 -15.22 17.86 1.20
C PRO A 34 -15.77 17.37 -0.15
N LYS A 35 -14.89 16.97 -1.08
CA LYS A 35 -15.24 16.47 -2.40
C LYS A 35 -14.26 15.38 -2.81
N THR A 36 -14.64 14.55 -3.78
CA THR A 36 -13.78 13.50 -4.32
C THR A 36 -12.42 14.09 -4.73
N PRO A 37 -11.28 13.57 -4.24
CA PRO A 37 -9.97 14.20 -4.45
C PRO A 37 -9.59 14.38 -5.93
N SER A 38 -10.08 13.51 -6.82
CA SER A 38 -9.86 13.65 -8.27
C SER A 38 -10.56 14.86 -8.90
N LEU A 39 -11.62 15.39 -8.27
CA LEU A 39 -12.33 16.61 -8.67
C LEU A 39 -11.71 17.88 -8.07
N MET A 40 -10.71 17.75 -7.20
CA MET A 40 -9.96 18.88 -6.66
C MET A 40 -8.89 19.34 -7.64
N THR A 41 -8.64 20.64 -7.67
CA THR A 41 -7.50 21.24 -8.35
C THR A 41 -6.20 20.96 -7.58
N PRO A 42 -5.03 21.02 -8.24
CA PRO A 42 -3.75 20.83 -7.55
C PRO A 42 -3.53 21.80 -6.38
N THR A 43 -4.02 23.04 -6.49
CA THR A 43 -3.93 24.06 -5.44
C THR A 43 -4.77 23.70 -4.23
N GLU A 44 -6.01 23.25 -4.45
CA GLU A 44 -6.89 22.78 -3.37
C GLU A 44 -6.31 21.57 -2.65
N ILE A 45 -5.71 20.63 -3.39
CA ILE A 45 -5.06 19.44 -2.81
C ILE A 45 -3.84 19.84 -1.97
N LYS A 46 -3.01 20.76 -2.48
CA LYS A 46 -1.86 21.26 -1.72
C LYS A 46 -2.31 21.92 -0.42
N ALA A 47 -3.31 22.79 -0.49
CA ALA A 47 -3.85 23.47 0.69
C ALA A 47 -4.44 22.47 1.70
N TYR A 48 -5.12 21.43 1.22
CA TYR A 48 -5.67 20.39 2.08
C TYR A 48 -4.58 19.57 2.80
N ASN A 49 -3.54 19.16 2.06
CA ASN A 49 -2.43 18.37 2.58
C ASN A 49 -1.49 19.17 3.48
N GLU A 50 -1.57 20.50 3.49
CA GLU A 50 -0.73 21.36 4.31
C GLU A 50 -0.97 21.07 5.81
N GLY A 51 0.09 20.71 6.52
CA GLY A 51 0.01 20.30 7.93
C GLY A 51 -0.50 18.87 8.16
N LEU A 52 -0.79 18.07 7.11
CA LEU A 52 -0.98 16.63 7.27
C LEU A 52 0.35 15.90 7.11
N PRO A 53 0.66 14.91 7.97
CA PRO A 53 1.76 14.01 7.70
C PRO A 53 1.46 13.15 6.45
N PRO A 54 2.45 12.82 5.62
CA PRO A 54 2.26 11.98 4.43
C PRO A 54 1.70 10.58 4.71
N THR A 55 1.80 10.11 5.95
CA THR A 55 1.26 8.84 6.44
C THR A 55 -0.21 8.93 6.87
N HIS A 56 -0.78 10.14 6.94
CA HIS A 56 -2.14 10.33 7.42
C HIS A 56 -3.16 9.60 6.51
N PRO A 57 -4.21 8.97 7.06
CA PRO A 57 -5.24 8.29 6.27
C PRO A 57 -5.88 9.19 5.21
N TYR A 58 -6.11 10.47 5.55
CA TYR A 58 -6.71 11.43 4.62
C TYR A 58 -5.73 12.18 3.74
N TYR A 59 -4.42 11.95 3.84
CA TYR A 59 -3.46 12.60 2.96
C TYR A 59 -3.77 12.24 1.50
N ILE A 60 -3.92 13.25 0.64
CA ILE A 60 -4.33 13.06 -0.76
C ILE A 60 -3.09 12.80 -1.61
N LYS A 61 -3.07 11.66 -2.30
CA LYS A 61 -2.02 11.29 -3.24
C LYS A 61 -2.58 11.16 -4.65
N CYS A 62 -2.00 11.92 -5.58
CA CYS A 62 -2.31 11.82 -7.00
C CYS A 62 -1.29 10.94 -7.73
N ARG A 63 -1.79 10.03 -8.57
CA ARG A 63 -0.99 9.26 -9.52
C ARG A 63 -1.36 9.67 -10.94
N LYS A 64 -0.35 9.83 -11.79
CA LYS A 64 -0.52 10.08 -13.22
C LYS A 64 -0.21 8.79 -13.97
N SER A 65 -1.11 8.34 -14.82
CA SER A 65 -0.90 7.21 -15.74
C SER A 65 -0.97 7.70 -17.18
N VAL A 66 -0.19 7.08 -18.05
CA VAL A 66 -0.32 7.28 -19.51
C VAL A 66 -1.51 6.46 -20.01
N GLU A 67 -2.29 7.04 -20.91
CA GLU A 67 -3.40 6.31 -21.55
C GLU A 67 -2.85 5.40 -22.65
N ILE A 68 -3.13 4.10 -22.56
CA ILE A 68 -2.72 3.14 -23.59
C ILE A 68 -3.39 3.55 -24.91
N GLY A 69 -2.58 3.74 -25.96
CA GLY A 69 -3.04 4.24 -27.25
C GLY A 69 -2.96 5.77 -27.42
N SER A 70 -2.48 6.53 -26.44
CA SER A 70 -2.20 7.96 -26.59
C SER A 70 -0.80 8.34 -26.10
N LEU A 71 -0.02 9.01 -26.95
CA LEU A 71 1.32 9.49 -26.60
C LEU A 71 1.31 10.76 -25.72
N VAL A 72 0.17 11.47 -25.71
CA VAL A 72 0.05 12.80 -25.08
C VAL A 72 -0.91 12.83 -23.90
N LYS A 73 -1.94 11.97 -23.89
CA LYS A 73 -2.97 12.00 -22.86
C LYS A 73 -2.48 11.32 -21.58
N LYS A 74 -2.56 12.05 -20.47
CA LYS A 74 -2.20 11.58 -19.13
C LYS A 74 -3.43 11.63 -18.25
N ASN A 75 -3.83 10.48 -17.72
CA ASN A 75 -4.91 10.39 -16.76
C ASN A 75 -4.37 10.66 -15.36
N ARG A 76 -5.08 11.50 -14.60
CA ARG A 76 -4.75 11.81 -13.21
C ARG A 76 -5.83 11.24 -12.31
N VAL A 77 -5.42 10.37 -11.40
CA VAL A 77 -6.29 9.80 -10.38
C VAL A 77 -5.75 10.20 -9.01
N CYS A 78 -6.58 10.87 -8.22
CA CYS A 78 -6.26 11.30 -6.87
C CYS A 78 -7.24 10.64 -5.88
N HIS A 79 -6.67 10.09 -4.81
CA HIS A 79 -7.38 9.44 -3.72
C HIS A 79 -6.68 9.77 -2.39
N THR A 80 -7.40 9.60 -1.28
CA THR A 80 -6.75 9.61 0.04
C THR A 80 -5.91 8.33 0.23
N ASN A 81 -5.00 8.31 1.20
CA ASN A 81 -4.24 7.10 1.52
C ASN A 81 -5.15 5.93 1.93
N ALA A 82 -6.23 6.20 2.68
CA ALA A 82 -7.24 5.20 3.05
C ALA A 82 -7.91 4.60 1.80
N ASP A 83 -8.35 5.46 0.87
CA ASP A 83 -8.98 5.02 -0.38
C ASP A 83 -8.01 4.21 -1.25
N TRP A 84 -6.73 4.62 -1.32
CA TRP A 84 -5.71 3.87 -2.05
C TRP A 84 -5.53 2.46 -1.50
N LYS A 85 -5.59 2.28 -0.18
CA LYS A 85 -5.51 0.95 0.44
C LYS A 85 -6.68 0.08 -0.01
N ILE A 86 -7.90 0.61 0.04
CA ILE A 86 -9.12 -0.09 -0.41
C ILE A 86 -9.02 -0.42 -1.91
N ALA A 87 -8.57 0.52 -2.74
CA ALA A 87 -8.44 0.31 -4.17
C ALA A 87 -7.43 -0.80 -4.52
N LEU A 88 -6.32 -0.89 -3.78
CA LEU A 88 -5.32 -1.94 -3.96
C LEU A 88 -5.85 -3.31 -3.53
N GLU A 89 -6.52 -3.38 -2.37
CA GLU A 89 -7.13 -4.61 -1.87
C GLU A 89 -8.22 -5.13 -2.82
N LYS A 90 -9.09 -4.22 -3.31
CA LYS A 90 -10.10 -4.54 -4.31
C LYS A 90 -9.47 -5.03 -5.61
N GLY A 91 -8.44 -4.34 -6.10
CA GLY A 91 -7.73 -4.75 -7.31
C GLY A 91 -7.12 -6.16 -7.20
N ALA A 92 -6.50 -6.48 -6.07
CA ALA A 92 -5.95 -7.81 -5.82
C ALA A 92 -7.05 -8.89 -5.75
N THR A 93 -8.19 -8.57 -5.16
CA THR A 93 -9.34 -9.48 -5.08
C THR A 93 -9.93 -9.75 -6.46
N SER A 94 -10.25 -8.69 -7.22
CA SER A 94 -10.80 -8.81 -8.56
C SER A 94 -9.86 -9.56 -9.53
N ALA A 95 -8.54 -9.42 -9.37
CA ALA A 95 -7.58 -10.19 -10.17
C ALA A 95 -7.68 -11.70 -9.88
N ARG A 96 -7.83 -12.09 -8.61
CA ARG A 96 -8.01 -13.50 -8.21
C ARG A 96 -9.33 -14.06 -8.71
N GLU A 97 -10.43 -13.34 -8.48
CA GLU A 97 -11.76 -13.75 -8.95
C GLU A 97 -11.80 -13.92 -10.48
N THR A 98 -11.12 -13.03 -11.21
CA THR A 98 -11.00 -13.15 -12.67
C THR A 98 -10.24 -14.42 -13.06
N ALA A 99 -9.11 -14.71 -12.40
CA ALA A 99 -8.34 -15.92 -12.67
C ALA A 99 -9.17 -17.19 -12.37
N GLU A 100 -9.85 -17.24 -11.23
CA GLU A 100 -10.71 -18.35 -10.82
C GLU A 100 -11.89 -18.54 -11.78
N ALA A 101 -12.51 -17.46 -12.25
CA ALA A 101 -13.59 -17.51 -13.24
C ALA A 101 -13.11 -18.09 -14.59
N MET A 102 -11.88 -17.79 -15.00
CA MET A 102 -11.30 -18.33 -16.23
C MET A 102 -10.92 -19.81 -16.09
N THR A 103 -10.39 -20.23 -14.94
CA THR A 103 -10.01 -21.63 -14.68
C THR A 103 -11.23 -22.53 -14.44
N SER A 104 -12.24 -22.07 -13.71
CA SER A 104 -13.45 -22.85 -13.40
C SER A 104 -14.25 -23.24 -14.65
N LYS A 105 -14.26 -22.39 -15.68
CA LYS A 105 -14.89 -22.69 -16.97
C LYS A 105 -14.07 -23.65 -17.86
N ALA A 106 -12.75 -23.73 -17.68
CA ALA A 106 -11.90 -24.66 -18.43
C ALA A 106 -11.97 -26.11 -17.92
N GLY A 107 -12.42 -26.33 -16.68
CA GLY A 107 -12.53 -27.66 -16.06
C GLY A 107 -13.92 -28.32 -16.18
N THR A 108 -14.92 -27.63 -16.73
CA THR A 108 -16.29 -28.14 -16.92
C THR A 108 -16.59 -28.21 -18.42
N SER A 109 -15.98 -29.18 -19.10
CA SER A 109 -16.46 -29.67 -20.39
C SER A 109 -16.78 -31.16 -20.24
N ASN A 110 -18.03 -31.47 -19.93
CA ASN A 110 -18.62 -32.80 -20.07
C ASN A 110 -19.70 -32.72 -21.15
#